data_AF-A0A9D8AAC6-F1
#
_entry.id   AF-A0A9D8AAC6-F1
#
_cell.length_a   1.000
_cell.length_b   1.000
_cell.length_c   1.000
_cell.angle_alpha   90.00
_cell.angle_beta   90.00
_cell.angle_gamma   90.00
#
_symmetry.space_group_name_H-M   'P 1'
#
loop_
_entity.id
_entity.type
_entity.pdbx_description
1 polymer ?
#
loop_
_entity_poly.entity_id
_entity_poly.type
_entity_poly.pdbx_seq_one_letter_code
_entity_poly.pdbx_strand_id
1 'polypeptide(L)'
;MFCIKHLIISHIGWFTVHPNLPQSCFVPQRSKLLLLLNTPNGVIYIKHAGTKMKIQTSVRVEDSFYKEAKSVFRKFGLSFGDAVNIFIAKVAMEQKIPFELSLPTEELEMRAKNINNKENIEIYETANELFEELGI
;
A
#
# COMPACT_ATOMS: atom_id res chain seq x y z
N MET A 1 26.93 -38.21 -48.90
CA MET A 1 27.07 -37.69 -47.52
C MET A 1 25.70 -37.18 -47.08
N PHE A 2 24.73 -38.12 -47.01
CA PHE A 2 24.23 -38.74 -45.78
C PHE A 2 23.37 -37.72 -44.99
N CYS A 3 22.12 -37.44 -45.36
CA CYS A 3 20.90 -38.31 -45.34
C CYS A 3 20.52 -38.63 -43.88
N ILE A 4 19.41 -38.15 -43.32
CA ILE A 4 18.05 -38.65 -43.61
C ILE A 4 16.98 -37.66 -43.07
N LYS A 5 16.08 -37.29 -44.00
CA LYS A 5 14.59 -37.15 -43.91
C LYS A 5 14.02 -36.34 -42.73
N HIS A 6 13.49 -35.14 -42.94
CA HIS A 6 12.21 -34.92 -43.64
C HIS A 6 11.10 -35.84 -43.11
N LEU A 7 10.38 -35.38 -42.09
CA LEU A 7 9.01 -35.81 -41.78
C LEU A 7 8.16 -34.53 -41.72
N ILE A 8 7.68 -34.10 -42.89
CA ILE A 8 6.26 -34.07 -43.23
C ILE A 8 5.45 -33.30 -42.18
N ILE A 9 5.37 -31.98 -42.35
CA ILE A 9 4.12 -31.28 -42.05
C ILE A 9 3.43 -31.13 -43.41
N SER A 10 2.47 -32.02 -43.61
CA SER A 10 1.66 -32.16 -44.80
C SER A 10 0.92 -30.87 -45.13
N HIS A 11 0.96 -30.54 -46.42
CA HIS A 11 -0.03 -29.79 -47.18
C HIS A 11 -0.30 -28.32 -46.81
N ILE A 12 0.48 -27.47 -47.48
CA ILE A 12 0.00 -26.40 -48.36
C ILE A 12 -1.06 -25.46 -47.77
N GLY A 13 -0.56 -24.32 -47.27
CA GLY A 13 -1.24 -23.03 -47.36
C GLY A 13 -0.16 -21.98 -47.59
N TRP A 14 -0.11 -21.40 -48.80
CA TRP A 14 0.77 -20.29 -49.16
C TRP A 14 0.70 -19.19 -48.10
N PHE A 15 1.81 -18.95 -47.40
CA PHE A 15 2.09 -17.64 -46.82
C PHE A 15 3.45 -17.20 -47.33
N THR A 16 3.40 -16.40 -48.38
CA THR A 16 4.52 -15.57 -48.84
C THR A 16 5.06 -14.77 -47.66
N VAL A 17 6.35 -14.93 -47.38
CA VAL A 17 7.05 -14.08 -46.43
C VAL A 17 7.07 -12.68 -47.02
N HIS A 18 6.17 -11.80 -46.57
CA HIS A 18 6.23 -10.39 -46.90
C HIS A 18 7.51 -9.82 -46.28
N PRO A 19 8.47 -9.28 -47.06
CA PRO A 19 9.66 -8.64 -46.51
C PRO A 19 9.28 -7.22 -46.10
N ASN A 20 8.46 -7.08 -45.04
CA ASN A 20 8.24 -5.84 -44.28
C ASN A 20 7.14 -6.06 -43.22
N LEU A 21 7.36 -6.97 -42.25
CA LEU A 21 6.66 -6.87 -40.98
C LEU A 21 7.58 -6.12 -40.01
N PRO A 22 7.29 -4.85 -39.67
CA PRO A 22 7.98 -4.19 -38.58
C PRO A 22 7.75 -5.00 -37.30
N GLN A 23 8.82 -5.10 -36.51
CA GLN A 23 8.85 -5.75 -35.20
C GLN A 23 7.50 -5.64 -34.50
N SER A 24 6.97 -6.80 -34.12
CA SER A 24 6.29 -7.00 -32.84
C SER A 24 5.93 -5.69 -32.13
N CYS A 25 4.79 -5.08 -32.47
CA CYS A 25 4.09 -4.21 -31.53
C CYS A 25 3.50 -5.12 -30.44
N PHE A 26 4.40 -5.72 -29.66
CA PHE A 26 4.07 -6.30 -28.38
C PHE A 26 3.81 -5.10 -27.48
N VAL A 27 2.56 -4.69 -27.36
CA VAL A 27 2.17 -3.67 -26.38
C VAL A 27 2.40 -4.30 -25.01
N PRO A 28 3.41 -3.88 -24.23
CA PRO A 28 3.56 -4.37 -22.88
C PRO A 28 2.63 -3.51 -22.03
N GLN A 29 1.35 -3.89 -21.95
CA GLN A 29 0.43 -3.28 -21.00
C GLN A 29 0.86 -3.73 -19.59
N ARG A 30 1.76 -2.93 -19.01
CA ARG A 30 2.14 -2.80 -17.61
C ARG A 30 2.06 -4.07 -16.73
N SER A 31 3.27 -4.58 -16.45
CA SER A 31 3.74 -5.12 -15.15
C SER A 31 3.91 -6.63 -14.94
N LYS A 32 3.62 -7.51 -15.90
CA LYS A 32 4.02 -8.94 -15.78
C LYS A 32 4.63 -9.46 -17.08
N LEU A 33 5.96 -9.45 -17.12
CA LEU A 33 6.71 -10.22 -18.11
C LEU A 33 6.65 -11.70 -17.68
N LEU A 34 6.06 -12.57 -18.50
CA LEU A 34 6.12 -14.02 -18.32
C LEU A 34 7.06 -14.56 -19.40
N LEU A 35 8.22 -15.08 -19.00
CA LEU A 35 9.08 -15.84 -19.90
C LEU A 35 8.75 -17.33 -19.73
N LEU A 36 8.26 -17.94 -20.80
CA LEU A 36 8.01 -19.38 -20.87
C LEU A 36 9.14 -20.02 -21.67
N LEU A 37 9.89 -20.93 -21.04
CA LEU A 37 10.86 -21.78 -21.74
C LEU A 37 10.32 -23.21 -21.76
N ASN A 38 10.06 -23.73 -22.97
CA ASN A 38 9.66 -25.11 -23.16
C ASN A 38 10.91 -26.01 -23.17
N THR A 39 10.99 -26.95 -22.24
CA THR A 39 12.03 -27.99 -22.21
C THR A 39 11.39 -29.37 -22.46
N PRO A 40 12.12 -30.37 -22.98
CA PRO A 40 11.55 -31.68 -23.33
C PRO A 40 10.87 -32.43 -22.17
N ASN A 41 11.14 -32.05 -20.91
CA ASN A 41 10.57 -32.69 -19.72
C ASN A 41 9.62 -31.78 -18.93
N GLY A 42 9.18 -30.64 -19.48
CA GLY A 42 8.20 -29.76 -18.84
C GLY A 42 8.39 -28.26 -19.14
N VAL A 43 7.45 -27.46 -18.64
CA VAL A 43 7.43 -25.99 -18.76
C VAL A 43 7.95 -25.37 -17.47
N ILE A 44 9.02 -24.58 -17.56
CA ILE A 44 9.53 -23.79 -16.43
C ILE A 44 8.98 -22.38 -16.58
N TYR A 45 8.25 -21.90 -15.57
CA TYR A 45 7.82 -20.50 -15.49
C TYR A 45 8.56 -19.78 -14.35
N ILE A 46 9.07 -18.59 -14.66
CA ILE A 46 9.57 -17.66 -13.65
C ILE A 46 8.43 -16.70 -13.32
N LYS A 47 7.83 -16.83 -12.13
CA LYS A 47 6.88 -15.82 -11.63
C LYS A 47 7.67 -14.56 -11.30
N HIS A 48 7.62 -13.55 -12.17
CA HIS A 48 8.05 -12.22 -11.77
C HIS A 48 7.12 -11.73 -10.66
N ALA A 49 7.70 -11.54 -9.46
CA ALA A 49 7.02 -10.96 -8.31
C ALA A 49 6.38 -9.62 -8.74
N GLY A 50 5.08 -9.49 -8.50
CA GLY A 50 4.29 -8.36 -9.01
C GLY A 50 4.90 -7.03 -8.56
N THR A 51 5.33 -6.24 -9.54
CA THR A 51 5.80 -4.88 -9.29
C THR A 51 4.64 -4.06 -8.72
N LYS A 52 4.72 -3.69 -7.44
CA LYS A 52 3.74 -2.80 -6.82
C LYS A 52 3.84 -1.44 -7.53
N MET A 53 2.80 -1.07 -8.28
CA MET A 53 2.80 0.19 -9.01
C MET A 53 2.84 1.35 -8.02
N LYS A 54 3.91 2.14 -8.07
CA LYS A 54 4.00 3.41 -7.35
C LYS A 54 3.42 4.49 -8.23
N ILE A 55 2.57 5.34 -7.65
CA ILE A 55 2.06 6.54 -8.31
C ILE A 55 2.80 7.74 -7.73
N GLN A 56 3.07 8.74 -8.58
CA GLN A 56 3.59 10.03 -8.12
C GLN A 56 2.40 10.95 -7.87
N THR A 57 2.36 11.56 -6.70
CA THR A 57 1.31 12.51 -6.31
C THR A 57 1.97 13.77 -5.78
N SER A 58 1.51 14.94 -6.21
CA SER A 58 1.92 16.23 -5.67
C SER A 58 0.93 16.68 -4.60
N VAL A 59 1.44 17.11 -3.45
CA VAL A 59 0.65 17.63 -2.33
C VAL A 59 1.23 18.98 -1.93
N ARG A 60 0.37 19.99 -1.79
CA ARG A 60 0.78 21.30 -1.26
C ARG A 60 0.77 21.23 0.27
N VAL A 61 1.87 21.66 0.87
CA VAL A 61 2.07 21.66 2.33
C VAL A 61 2.74 22.97 2.69
N GLU A 62 2.37 23.54 3.83
CA GLU A 62 3.04 24.70 4.39
C GLU A 62 4.51 24.40 4.71
N ASP A 63 5.42 25.32 4.40
CA ASP A 63 6.87 25.10 4.55
C ASP A 63 7.27 24.89 6.01
N SER A 64 6.67 25.64 6.93
CA SER A 64 6.93 25.54 8.37
C SER A 64 6.58 24.14 8.90
N PHE A 65 5.35 23.68 8.65
CA PHE A 65 4.88 22.36 9.06
C PHE A 65 5.66 21.24 8.37
N TYR A 66 6.03 21.40 7.10
CA TYR A 66 6.83 20.40 6.39
C TYR A 66 8.20 20.20 7.03
N LYS A 67 8.91 21.28 7.36
CA LYS A 67 10.23 21.23 7.99
C LYS A 67 10.17 20.60 9.38
N GLU A 68 9.17 20.98 10.17
CA GLU A 68 8.96 20.43 11.51
C GLU A 68 8.64 18.93 11.46
N ALA A 69 7.65 18.53 10.66
CA ALA A 69 7.27 17.13 10.51
C ALA A 69 8.45 16.27 9.99
N LYS A 70 9.24 16.79 9.06
CA LYS A 70 10.44 16.10 8.55
C LYS A 70 11.50 15.88 9.63
N SER A 71 11.68 16.83 10.55
CA SER A 71 12.57 16.67 11.70
C SER A 71 12.10 15.53 12.61
N VAL A 72 10.79 15.47 12.89
CA VAL A 72 10.18 14.40 13.69
C VAL A 72 10.34 13.05 13.02
N PHE A 73 9.94 12.90 11.76
CA PHE A 73 10.05 11.62 11.05
C PHE A 73 11.49 11.10 10.93
N ARG A 74 12.47 12.00 10.80
CA ARG A 74 13.89 11.62 10.80
C ARG A 74 14.33 10.99 12.11
N LYS A 75 13.81 11.42 13.25
CA LYS A 75 14.09 10.78 14.55
C LYS A 75 13.56 9.33 14.60
N PHE A 76 12.51 9.04 13.85
CA PHE A 76 11.95 7.70 13.68
C PHE A 76 12.56 6.91 12.51
N GLY A 77 13.55 7.47 11.80
CA GLY A 77 14.16 6.82 10.63
C GLY A 77 13.25 6.78 9.39
N LEU A 78 12.21 7.62 9.34
CA LEU A 78 11.24 7.67 8.25
C LEU A 78 11.48 8.88 7.34
N SER A 79 11.28 8.70 6.04
CA SER A 79 11.12 9.84 5.13
C SER A 79 9.69 10.39 5.22
N PHE A 80 9.50 11.62 4.73
CA PHE A 80 8.14 12.19 4.62
C PHE A 80 7.24 11.31 3.73
N GLY A 81 7.79 10.73 2.66
CA GLY A 81 7.04 9.82 1.79
C GLY A 81 6.62 8.54 2.50
N ASP A 82 7.46 8.00 3.38
CA ASP A 82 7.12 6.80 4.18
C ASP A 82 5.98 7.11 5.14
N ALA A 83 6.03 8.26 5.82
CA ALA A 83 4.95 8.71 6.71
C ALA A 83 3.62 8.87 5.95
N VAL A 84 3.64 9.49 4.77
CA VAL A 84 2.43 9.62 3.92
C VAL A 84 1.92 8.25 3.48
N ASN A 85 2.81 7.31 3.11
CA ASN A 85 2.40 5.96 2.74
C ASN A 85 1.77 5.20 3.91
N ILE A 86 2.32 5.33 5.12
CA ILE A 86 1.76 4.73 6.33
C ILE A 86 0.38 5.32 6.62
N PHE A 87 0.24 6.64 6.53
CA PHE A 87 -1.04 7.33 6.70
C PHE A 87 -2.11 6.78 5.75
N ILE A 88 -1.82 6.76 4.44
CA ILE A 88 -2.77 6.28 3.43
C ILE A 88 -3.07 4.79 3.63
N ALA A 89 -2.08 3.97 3.99
CA ALA A 89 -2.30 2.57 4.30
C ALA A 89 -3.27 2.39 5.48
N LYS A 90 -3.11 3.17 6.55
CA LYS A 90 -4.01 3.13 7.71
C LYS A 90 -5.44 3.53 7.33
N VAL A 91 -5.62 4.58 6.52
CA VAL A 91 -6.94 4.97 6.00
C VAL A 91 -7.56 3.86 5.16
N ALA A 92 -6.79 3.26 4.25
CA ALA A 92 -7.28 2.17 3.42
C ALA A 92 -7.65 0.91 4.22
N MET A 93 -6.92 0.62 5.31
CA MET A 93 -7.20 -0.54 6.15
C MET A 93 -8.45 -0.34 7.02
N GLU A 94 -8.62 0.86 7.60
CA GLU A 94 -9.67 1.10 8.59
C GLU A 94 -10.90 1.82 8.03
N GLN A 95 -10.84 2.29 6.78
CA GLN A 95 -11.90 3.06 6.12
C GLN A 95 -12.35 4.28 6.93
N LYS A 96 -11.43 4.83 7.73
CA LYS A 96 -11.62 6.02 8.55
C LYS A 96 -10.36 6.87 8.56
N ILE A 97 -10.53 8.11 8.98
CA ILE A 97 -9.41 9.02 9.17
C ILE A 97 -8.60 8.54 10.40
N PRO A 98 -7.26 8.46 10.31
CA PRO A 98 -6.43 7.78 11.30
C PRO A 98 -6.01 8.75 12.41
N PHE A 99 -6.95 9.58 12.83
CA PHE A 99 -6.88 10.48 13.97
C PHE A 99 -8.30 10.70 14.48
N GLU A 100 -8.43 10.90 15.79
CA GLU A 100 -9.70 11.22 16.43
C GLU A 100 -10.21 12.55 15.87
N LEU A 101 -11.36 12.53 15.21
CA LEU A 101 -12.05 13.72 14.71
C LEU A 101 -13.20 14.09 15.66
N SER A 102 -12.88 14.28 16.93
CA SER A 102 -13.83 14.80 17.90
C SER A 102 -13.46 16.23 18.26
N LEU A 103 -14.35 17.17 17.99
CA LEU A 103 -14.37 18.38 18.79
C LEU A 103 -14.82 17.98 20.19
N PRO A 104 -14.11 18.39 21.26
CA PRO A 104 -14.58 18.12 22.60
C PRO A 104 -15.98 18.71 22.75
N THR A 105 -16.94 17.89 23.17
CA THR A 105 -18.28 18.37 23.52
C THR A 105 -18.15 19.34 24.71
N GLU A 106 -19.05 20.32 24.82
CA GLU A 106 -19.08 21.26 25.96
C GLU A 106 -19.02 20.52 27.31
N GLU A 107 -19.66 19.35 27.41
CA GLU A 107 -19.58 18.49 28.58
C GLU A 107 -18.17 17.98 28.88
N LEU A 108 -17.43 17.51 27.86
CA LEU A 108 -16.06 17.05 28.02
C LEU A 108 -15.13 18.22 28.40
N GLU A 109 -15.36 19.41 27.85
CA GLU A 109 -14.63 20.61 28.24
C GLU A 109 -14.89 20.99 29.70
N MET A 110 -16.13 20.93 30.16
CA MET A 110 -16.49 21.17 31.56
C MET A 110 -15.86 20.14 32.48
N ARG A 111 -15.94 18.84 32.15
CA ARG A 111 -15.31 17.77 32.94
C ARG A 111 -13.79 17.95 33.03
N ALA A 112 -13.13 18.35 31.94
CA ALA A 112 -11.70 18.64 31.97
C ALA A 112 -11.34 19.85 32.86
N LYS A 113 -12.16 20.91 32.86
CA LYS A 113 -12.00 22.07 33.76
C LYS A 113 -12.22 21.68 35.22
N ASN A 114 -13.25 20.90 35.51
CA ASN A 114 -13.58 20.38 36.84
C ASN A 114 -12.40 19.61 37.44
N ILE A 115 -11.75 18.74 36.67
CA ILE A 115 -10.56 18.00 37.09
C ILE A 115 -9.41 18.96 37.47
N ASN A 116 -9.14 19.97 36.64
CA ASN A 116 -8.06 20.94 36.89
C ASN A 116 -8.33 21.80 38.13
N ASN A 117 -9.59 22.20 38.33
CA ASN A 117 -10.01 23.05 39.44
C ASN A 117 -10.30 22.25 40.73
N LYS A 118 -10.29 20.90 40.64
CA LYS A 118 -10.73 19.99 41.70
C LYS A 118 -12.18 20.24 42.15
N GLU A 119 -13.02 20.60 41.20
CA GLU A 119 -14.45 20.83 41.42
C GLU A 119 -15.22 19.63 40.86
N ASN A 120 -16.23 19.13 41.59
CA ASN A 120 -17.09 18.03 41.13
C ASN A 120 -16.29 16.81 40.61
N ILE A 121 -15.30 16.39 41.40
CA ILE A 121 -14.50 15.18 41.18
C ILE A 121 -14.60 14.27 42.40
N GLU A 122 -14.76 12.98 42.15
CA GLU A 122 -14.70 11.93 43.17
C GLU A 122 -13.38 11.19 43.04
N ILE A 123 -12.72 10.95 44.17
CA ILE A 123 -11.42 10.29 44.24
C ILE A 123 -11.60 9.03 45.07
N TYR A 124 -11.22 7.90 44.48
CA TYR A 124 -11.31 6.57 45.10
C TYR A 124 -9.90 6.06 45.35
N GLU A 125 -9.67 5.38 46.47
CA GLU A 125 -8.33 4.89 46.81
C GLU A 125 -8.03 3.52 46.20
N THR A 126 -9.07 2.74 45.88
CA THR A 126 -8.92 1.39 45.32
C THR A 126 -9.86 1.13 44.15
N ALA A 127 -9.47 0.23 43.25
CA ALA A 127 -10.31 -0.17 42.12
C ALA A 127 -11.63 -0.83 42.59
N ASN A 128 -11.60 -1.58 43.70
CA ASN A 128 -12.79 -2.24 44.26
C ASN A 128 -13.85 -1.21 44.70
N GLU A 129 -13.43 -0.15 45.39
CA GLU A 129 -14.31 0.93 45.84
C GLU A 129 -15.00 1.64 44.65
N LEU A 130 -14.25 1.89 43.57
CA LEU A 130 -14.80 2.45 42.33
C LEU A 130 -15.84 1.54 41.69
N PHE A 131 -15.63 0.22 41.68
CA PHE A 131 -16.58 -0.73 41.09
C PHE A 131 -17.86 -0.86 41.91
N GLU A 132 -17.75 -0.85 43.24
CA GLU A 132 -18.91 -0.86 44.15
C GLU A 132 -19.83 0.34 43.91
N GLU A 133 -19.27 1.56 43.76
CA GLU A 133 -20.05 2.77 43.49
C GLU A 133 -20.68 2.77 42.09
N LEU A 134 -19.95 2.29 41.08
CA LEU A 134 -20.46 2.20 39.71
C LEU A 134 -21.50 1.09 39.53
N GLY A 135 -21.65 0.19 40.51
CA GLY A 135 -22.59 -0.93 40.47
C GLY A 135 -22.27 -1.96 39.36
N ILE A 136 -20.99 -2.09 39.00
CA ILE A 136 -20.48 -3.01 37.97
C ILE A 136 -19.53 -4.06 38.53
#